data_AF-A0A081CZ28-F1
#
_entry.id   AF-A0A081CZ28-F1
#
_cell.length_a   1.000
_cell.length_b   1.000
_cell.length_c   1.000
_cell.angle_alpha   90.00
_cell.angle_beta   90.00
_cell.angle_gamma   90.00
#
_symmetry.space_group_name_H-M   'P 1'
#
loop_
_entity.id
_entity.type
_entity.pdbx_description
1 polymer ?
#
loop_
_entity_poly.entity_id
_entity_poly.type
_entity_poly.pdbx_seq_one_letter_code
_entity_poly.pdbx_strand_id
1 'polypeptide(L)'
;MAHHILIGSVIAPFVVMIGWPTQRWLATIPLEAVFVAHTTIYWVWHLPFGYAFALSGTWQYWLMQIAFIVASILLWHALLSRSTSVVATTSLALGTMVQMGFLGAILTFAPVTLFEAHFTTTQAFGLTPLEDQQLAGVLMWTLGFTPYAIVVLWCMRTRLLHSRPAEQ
;
A
#
# COMPACT_ATOMS: atom_id res chain seq x y z
N MET A 1 0.41 4.35 -13.03
CA MET A 1 -0.17 3.30 -12.16
C MET A 1 0.81 2.16 -11.88
N ALA A 2 1.35 1.46 -12.90
CA ALA A 2 2.18 0.26 -12.68
C ALA A 2 3.43 0.46 -11.79
N HIS A 3 4.16 1.57 -11.92
CA HIS A 3 5.42 1.78 -11.20
C HIS A 3 5.27 1.86 -9.67
N HIS A 4 4.33 2.63 -9.12
CA HIS A 4 4.16 2.71 -7.66
C HIS A 4 3.53 1.46 -7.04
N ILE A 5 2.65 0.76 -7.77
CA ILE A 5 2.11 -0.53 -7.33
C ILE A 5 3.26 -1.52 -7.17
N LEU A 6 4.12 -1.65 -8.18
CA LEU A 6 5.27 -2.56 -8.14
C LEU A 6 6.23 -2.22 -6.98
N ILE A 7 6.49 -0.94 -6.78
CA ILE A 7 7.42 -0.46 -5.75
C ILE A 7 6.90 -0.73 -4.33
N GLY A 8 5.66 -0.32 -4.03
CA GLY A 8 5.10 -0.46 -2.68
C GLY A 8 4.73 -1.90 -2.30
N SER A 9 4.26 -2.68 -3.27
CA SER A 9 3.74 -4.03 -3.04
C SER A 9 4.79 -5.13 -3.16
N VAL A 10 5.84 -4.94 -3.96
CA VAL A 10 6.83 -5.99 -4.26
C VAL A 10 8.22 -5.60 -3.78
N ILE A 11 8.72 -4.40 -4.10
CA ILE A 11 10.11 -4.03 -3.76
C ILE A 11 10.29 -3.79 -2.26
N ALA A 12 9.34 -3.10 -1.61
CA ALA A 12 9.40 -2.81 -0.18
C ALA A 12 9.57 -4.06 0.72
N PRO A 13 8.80 -5.16 0.58
CA PRO A 13 9.00 -6.35 1.40
C PRO A 13 10.36 -7.01 1.17
N PHE A 14 10.88 -7.04 -0.07
CA PHE A 14 12.22 -7.57 -0.34
C PHE A 14 13.32 -6.71 0.30
N VAL A 15 13.21 -5.38 0.27
CA VAL A 15 14.14 -4.47 0.95
C VAL A 15 14.15 -4.73 2.46
N VAL A 16 12.97 -4.91 3.07
CA VAL A 16 12.85 -5.21 4.50
C VAL A 16 13.47 -6.55 4.85
N MET A 17 13.29 -7.58 4.01
CA MET A 17 13.85 -8.91 4.23
C MET A 17 15.38 -8.96 4.06
N ILE A 18 15.97 -8.11 3.22
CA ILE A 18 17.41 -8.10 2.93
C ILE A 18 18.18 -7.19 3.90
N GLY A 19 17.61 -6.05 4.32
CA GLY A 19 18.28 -5.03 5.16
C GLY A 19 18.09 -5.24 6.66
N TRP A 20 18.78 -6.22 7.26
CA TRP A 20 18.52 -6.70 8.63
C TRP A 20 19.12 -5.89 9.83
N PRO A 21 20.19 -5.05 9.76
CA PRO A 21 20.72 -4.41 10.99
C PRO A 21 20.19 -3.00 11.32
N THR A 22 19.71 -2.22 10.35
CA THR A 22 19.32 -0.79 10.53
C THR A 22 17.89 -0.59 11.05
N GLN A 23 17.16 -1.66 11.34
CA GLN A 23 15.71 -1.65 11.60
C GLN A 23 15.31 -1.50 13.09
N ARG A 24 16.25 -1.52 14.04
CA ARG A 24 15.92 -1.46 15.49
C ARG A 24 15.18 -0.19 15.92
N TRP A 25 15.49 0.96 15.34
CA TRP A 25 14.80 2.22 15.67
C TRP A 25 13.38 2.25 15.10
N LEU A 26 13.08 1.52 14.02
CA LEU A 26 11.73 1.41 13.47
C LEU A 26 10.78 0.65 14.39
N ALA A 27 11.32 -0.20 15.27
CA ALA A 27 10.54 -0.94 16.26
C ALA A 27 9.97 -0.05 17.38
N THR A 28 10.41 1.21 17.50
CA THR A 28 9.88 2.15 18.49
C THR A 28 8.71 2.97 17.97
N ILE A 29 8.40 2.89 16.67
CA ILE A 29 7.29 3.63 16.05
C ILE A 29 5.97 2.92 16.40
N PRO A 30 4.96 3.61 16.96
CA PRO A 30 3.65 3.03 17.23
C PRO A 30 2.97 2.51 15.95
N LEU A 31 2.28 1.36 16.04
CA LEU A 31 1.63 0.74 14.88
C LEU A 31 0.53 1.63 14.30
N GLU A 32 -0.14 2.39 15.15
CA GLU A 32 -1.17 3.36 14.79
C GLU A 32 -0.56 4.50 13.96
N ALA A 33 0.63 4.97 14.35
CA ALA A 33 1.34 6.00 13.60
C ALA A 33 1.77 5.49 12.22
N VAL A 34 2.23 4.23 12.13
CA VAL A 34 2.54 3.59 10.85
C VAL A 34 1.30 3.48 9.97
N PHE A 35 0.18 3.02 10.52
CA PHE A 35 -1.09 2.89 9.80
C PHE A 35 -1.61 4.25 9.29
N VAL A 36 -1.62 5.27 10.14
CA VAL A 36 -2.09 6.62 9.81
C VAL A 36 -1.17 7.27 8.78
N ALA A 37 0.16 7.15 8.93
CA ALA A 37 1.12 7.69 7.97
C ALA A 37 0.95 7.02 6.60
N HIS A 38 0.86 5.69 6.56
CA HIS A 38 0.64 4.96 5.32
C HIS A 38 -0.67 5.39 4.65
N THR A 39 -1.78 5.38 5.39
CA THR A 39 -3.09 5.78 4.89
C THR A 39 -3.05 7.21 4.35
N THR A 40 -2.54 8.17 5.13
CA THR A 40 -2.50 9.58 4.75
C THR A 40 -1.67 9.79 3.49
N ILE A 41 -0.46 9.21 3.43
CA ILE A 41 0.42 9.34 2.28
C ILE A 41 -0.26 8.79 1.03
N TYR A 42 -0.79 7.56 1.09
CA TYR A 42 -1.44 6.96 -0.08
C TYR A 42 -2.67 7.75 -0.53
N TRP A 43 -3.52 8.19 0.41
CA TRP A 43 -4.73 8.92 0.08
C TRP A 43 -4.43 10.29 -0.52
N VAL A 44 -3.52 11.07 0.07
CA VAL A 44 -3.19 12.43 -0.41
C VAL A 44 -2.77 12.42 -1.87
N TRP A 45 -1.93 11.46 -2.27
CA TRP A 45 -1.46 11.34 -3.65
C TRP A 45 -2.51 10.81 -4.62
N HIS A 46 -3.62 10.25 -4.14
CA HIS A 46 -4.77 9.82 -4.93
C HIS A 46 -5.95 10.80 -4.85
N LEU A 47 -5.81 11.96 -4.19
CA LEU A 47 -6.74 13.06 -4.34
C LEU A 47 -6.43 13.83 -5.64
N PRO A 48 -7.41 14.51 -6.26
CA PRO A 48 -7.21 15.20 -7.53
C PRO A 48 -6.00 16.15 -7.53
N PHE A 49 -5.82 16.92 -6.45
CA PHE A 49 -4.70 17.85 -6.33
C PHE A 49 -3.34 17.14 -6.17
N GLY A 50 -3.28 16.05 -5.40
CA GLY A 50 -2.04 15.31 -5.17
C GLY A 50 -1.59 14.58 -6.43
N TYR A 51 -2.55 14.00 -7.15
CA TYR A 51 -2.31 13.36 -8.43
C TYR A 51 -1.85 14.37 -9.50
N ALA A 52 -2.55 15.51 -9.62
CA ALA A 52 -2.13 16.58 -10.53
C ALA A 52 -0.73 17.10 -10.19
N PHE A 53 -0.41 17.26 -8.90
CA PHE A 53 0.92 17.66 -8.45
C PHE A 53 1.98 16.63 -8.84
N ALA A 54 1.74 15.34 -8.62
CA ALA A 54 2.67 14.27 -9.03
C ALA A 54 2.96 14.29 -10.53
N LEU A 55 1.98 14.65 -11.36
CA LEU A 55 2.12 14.74 -12.82
C LEU A 55 2.68 16.08 -13.31
N SER A 56 2.84 17.07 -12.45
CA SER A 56 3.32 18.41 -12.83
C SER A 56 4.81 18.47 -13.18
N GLY A 57 5.58 17.41 -12.89
CA GLY A 57 6.98 17.33 -13.27
C GLY A 57 7.70 16.12 -12.70
N THR A 58 8.94 15.91 -13.16
CA THR A 58 9.75 14.75 -12.79
C THR A 58 10.07 14.71 -11.30
N TRP A 59 10.36 15.86 -10.67
CA TRP A 59 10.73 15.88 -9.26
C TRP A 59 9.53 15.55 -8.36
N GLN A 60 8.34 16.08 -8.68
CA GLN A 60 7.09 15.82 -7.95
C GLN A 60 6.72 14.35 -8.04
N TYR A 61 6.88 13.75 -9.22
CA TYR A 61 6.72 12.33 -9.42
C TYR A 61 7.64 11.52 -8.49
N TRP A 62 8.93 11.83 -8.44
CA TRP A 62 9.86 11.12 -7.56
C TRP A 62 9.59 11.35 -6.08
N LEU A 63 9.11 12.54 -5.68
CA LEU A 63 8.67 12.79 -4.31
C LEU A 63 7.53 11.85 -3.91
N MET A 64 6.52 11.68 -4.76
CA MET A 64 5.45 10.71 -4.56
C MET A 64 6.00 9.29 -4.41
N GLN A 65 6.91 8.88 -5.31
CA GLN A 65 7.51 7.54 -5.26
C GLN A 65 8.25 7.30 -3.95
N ILE A 66 9.07 8.26 -3.49
CA ILE A 66 9.81 8.16 -2.23
C ILE A 66 8.84 8.09 -1.05
N ALA A 67 7.79 8.91 -1.04
CA ALA A 67 6.78 8.89 0.01
C ALA A 67 6.10 7.51 0.12
N PHE A 68 5.72 6.91 -1.01
CA PHE A 68 5.17 5.55 -1.06
C PHE A 68 6.17 4.51 -0.56
N ILE A 69 7.43 4.56 -1.01
CA ILE A 69 8.49 3.64 -0.56
C ILE A 69 8.63 3.69 0.96
N VAL A 70 8.79 4.89 1.52
CA VAL A 70 8.99 5.07 2.96
C VAL A 70 7.78 4.54 3.73
N ALA A 71 6.56 4.90 3.32
CA ALA A 71 5.33 4.42 3.92
C ALA A 71 5.23 2.88 3.89
N SER A 72 5.52 2.26 2.74
CA SER A 72 5.49 0.80 2.59
C SER A 72 6.55 0.11 3.44
N ILE A 73 7.78 0.62 3.50
CA ILE A 73 8.85 0.04 4.33
C ILE A 73 8.45 0.03 5.81
N LEU A 74 7.89 1.13 6.31
CA LEU A 74 7.42 1.23 7.70
C LEU A 74 6.32 0.19 7.99
N LEU A 75 5.35 0.08 7.08
CA LEU A 75 4.26 -0.88 7.20
C LEU A 75 4.77 -2.33 7.18
N TRP A 76 5.60 -2.68 6.20
CA TRP A 76 6.15 -4.04 6.07
C TRP A 76 7.04 -4.43 7.24
N HIS A 77 7.83 -3.49 7.77
CA HIS A 77 8.60 -3.72 8.99
C HIS A 77 7.69 -4.07 10.17
N ALA A 78 6.60 -3.32 10.37
CA ALA A 78 5.64 -3.57 11.43
C ALA A 78 4.91 -4.93 11.27
N LEU A 79 4.55 -5.30 10.04
CA LEU A 79 3.89 -6.56 9.71
C LEU A 79 4.80 -7.78 9.92
N LEU A 80 6.08 -7.67 9.55
CA LEU A 80 7.06 -8.77 9.64
C LEU A 80 7.76 -8.85 10.99
N SER A 81 7.59 -7.86 11.87
CA SER A 81 8.21 -7.84 13.19
C SER A 81 7.78 -9.02 14.06
N ARG A 82 8.76 -9.73 14.63
CA ARG A 82 8.52 -10.83 15.58
C ARG A 82 7.97 -10.36 16.92
N SER A 83 8.20 -9.09 17.30
CA SER A 83 7.72 -8.53 18.57
C SER A 83 6.25 -8.11 18.54
N THR A 84 5.65 -7.96 17.35
CA THR A 84 4.23 -7.63 17.19
C THR A 84 3.37 -8.87 17.43
N SER A 85 2.28 -8.75 18.20
CA SER A 85 1.35 -9.86 18.46
C SER A 85 0.58 -10.26 17.19
N VAL A 86 0.09 -11.51 17.13
CA VAL A 86 -0.72 -12.00 15.98
C VAL A 86 -1.94 -11.11 15.76
N VAL A 87 -2.62 -10.71 16.83
CA VAL A 87 -3.80 -9.84 16.77
C VAL A 87 -3.43 -8.49 16.16
N ALA A 88 -2.36 -7.83 16.66
CA ALA A 88 -1.94 -6.52 16.16
C ALA A 88 -1.49 -6.58 14.68
N THR A 89 -0.72 -7.60 14.29
CA THR A 89 -0.33 -7.81 12.87
C THR A 89 -1.56 -8.00 11.98
N THR A 90 -2.52 -8.81 12.42
CA THR A 90 -3.74 -9.09 11.65
C THR A 90 -4.60 -7.83 11.53
N SER A 91 -4.79 -7.09 12.61
CA SER A 91 -5.52 -5.82 12.62
C SER A 91 -4.89 -4.77 11.71
N LEU A 92 -3.56 -4.62 11.75
CA LEU A 92 -2.83 -3.68 10.89
C LEU A 92 -2.99 -4.03 9.41
N ALA A 93 -2.85 -5.32 9.06
CA ALA A 93 -3.01 -5.77 7.69
C ALA A 93 -4.46 -5.60 7.18
N LEU A 94 -5.45 -6.03 7.97
CA LEU A 94 -6.86 -5.88 7.62
C LEU A 94 -7.24 -4.39 7.49
N GLY A 95 -6.81 -3.54 8.42
CA GLY A 95 -7.03 -2.10 8.33
C GLY A 95 -6.44 -1.50 7.06
N THR A 96 -5.21 -1.90 6.72
CA THR A 96 -4.55 -1.45 5.49
C THR A 96 -5.31 -1.92 4.24
N MET A 97 -5.74 -3.18 4.21
CA MET A 97 -6.54 -3.74 3.13
C MET A 97 -7.87 -2.97 2.98
N VAL A 98 -8.57 -2.70 4.07
CA VAL A 98 -9.85 -1.98 4.05
C VAL A 98 -9.68 -0.56 3.52
N GLN A 99 -8.71 0.22 4.04
CA GLN A 99 -8.54 1.61 3.58
C GLN A 99 -8.08 1.68 2.11
N MET A 100 -7.18 0.78 1.67
CA MET A 100 -6.75 0.74 0.27
C MET A 100 -7.87 0.26 -0.65
N GLY A 101 -8.66 -0.73 -0.22
CA GLY A 101 -9.83 -1.21 -0.94
C GLY A 101 -10.89 -0.14 -1.07
N PHE A 102 -11.11 0.64 -0.02
CA PHE A 102 -12.04 1.77 -0.07
C PHE A 102 -11.58 2.84 -1.08
N LEU A 103 -10.29 3.19 -1.07
CA LEU A 103 -9.71 4.09 -2.08
C LEU A 103 -9.89 3.54 -3.50
N GLY A 104 -9.65 2.24 -3.72
CA GLY A 104 -9.86 1.59 -5.02
C GLY A 104 -11.32 1.55 -5.45
N ALA A 105 -12.24 1.31 -4.51
CA ALA A 105 -13.67 1.32 -4.76
C ALA A 105 -14.18 2.71 -5.19
N ILE A 106 -13.68 3.78 -4.57
CA ILE A 106 -14.01 5.16 -4.97
C ILE A 106 -13.66 5.38 -6.45
N LEU A 107 -12.45 4.97 -6.87
CA LEU A 107 -12.02 5.15 -8.27
C LEU A 107 -12.82 4.27 -9.24
N THR A 108 -13.10 3.04 -8.84
CA THR A 108 -13.80 2.02 -9.65
C THR A 108 -15.27 2.35 -9.86
N PHE A 109 -15.96 2.86 -8.83
CA PHE A 109 -17.40 3.13 -8.87
C PHE A 109 -17.73 4.62 -9.05
N ALA A 110 -16.73 5.47 -9.27
CA ALA A 110 -16.98 6.87 -9.60
C ALA A 110 -17.82 6.96 -10.89
N PRO A 111 -18.91 7.75 -10.90
CA PRO A 111 -19.73 7.95 -12.09
C PRO A 111 -19.12 8.98 -13.06
N VAL A 112 -18.06 9.68 -12.64
CA VAL A 112 -17.40 10.75 -13.38
C VAL A 112 -15.88 10.61 -13.26
N THR A 113 -15.16 11.14 -14.26
CA THR A 113 -13.69 11.23 -14.22
C THR A 113 -13.28 12.24 -13.16
N LEU A 114 -12.52 11.79 -12.16
CA LEU A 114 -12.02 12.57 -11.03
C LEU A 114 -10.68 13.25 -11.34
N PHE A 115 -9.93 12.74 -12.32
CA PHE A 115 -8.60 13.22 -12.66
C PHE A 115 -8.55 13.78 -14.08
N GLU A 116 -8.34 15.09 -14.18
CA GLU A 116 -8.29 15.77 -15.48
C GLU A 116 -7.19 15.26 -16.40
N ALA A 117 -6.08 14.76 -15.84
CA ALA A 117 -4.96 14.21 -16.61
C ALA A 117 -5.34 13.02 -17.51
N HIS A 118 -6.47 12.36 -17.25
CA HIS A 118 -6.95 11.25 -18.09
C HIS A 118 -7.66 11.78 -19.35
N PHE A 119 -8.10 13.04 -19.40
CA PHE A 119 -8.83 13.58 -20.56
C PHE A 119 -8.01 13.58 -21.85
N THR A 120 -6.69 13.68 -21.78
CA THR A 120 -5.81 13.84 -22.96
C THR A 120 -4.87 12.67 -23.20
N THR A 121 -4.82 11.69 -22.30
CA THR A 121 -3.80 10.62 -22.32
C THR A 121 -4.35 9.23 -22.64
N THR A 122 -5.66 9.01 -22.48
CA THR A 122 -6.27 7.67 -22.60
C THR A 122 -6.68 7.30 -24.02
N GLN A 123 -6.84 8.29 -24.91
CA GLN A 123 -7.30 8.05 -26.29
C GLN A 123 -6.37 7.12 -27.09
N ALA A 124 -5.06 7.15 -26.81
CA ALA A 124 -4.08 6.27 -27.44
C ALA A 124 -4.31 4.77 -27.14
N PHE A 125 -5.06 4.46 -26.08
CA PHE A 125 -5.38 3.10 -25.64
C PHE A 125 -6.82 2.69 -25.98
N GLY A 126 -7.58 3.55 -26.68
CA GLY A 126 -8.99 3.29 -27.00
C GLY A 126 -9.92 3.32 -25.79
N LEU A 127 -9.47 3.89 -24.66
CA LEU A 127 -10.23 4.01 -23.43
C LEU A 127 -10.74 5.44 -23.25
N THR A 128 -11.98 5.57 -22.77
CA THR A 128 -12.45 6.83 -22.22
C THR A 128 -11.68 7.15 -20.92
N PRO A 129 -11.56 8.44 -20.55
CA PRO A 129 -10.94 8.86 -19.30
C PRO A 129 -11.57 8.22 -18.05
N LEU A 130 -12.88 7.94 -18.11
CA LEU A 130 -13.61 7.25 -17.06
C LEU A 130 -13.22 5.77 -16.98
N GLU A 131 -13.19 5.06 -18.11
CA GLU A 131 -12.81 3.63 -18.15
C GLU A 131 -11.38 3.42 -17.66
N ASP A 132 -10.43 4.28 -18.05
CA ASP A 132 -9.05 4.17 -17.58
C ASP A 132 -8.93 4.36 -16.06
N GLN A 133 -9.65 5.34 -15.50
CA GLN A 133 -9.71 5.54 -14.04
C GLN A 133 -10.34 4.33 -13.32
N GLN A 134 -11.43 3.80 -13.85
CA GLN A 134 -12.11 2.66 -13.23
C GLN A 134 -11.22 1.41 -13.28
N LEU A 135 -10.56 1.15 -14.41
CA LEU A 135 -9.57 0.10 -14.57
C LEU A 135 -8.40 0.29 -13.58
N ALA A 136 -7.91 1.51 -13.45
CA ALA A 136 -6.87 1.85 -12.49
C ALA A 136 -7.30 1.55 -11.04
N GLY A 137 -8.57 1.83 -10.67
CA GLY A 137 -9.16 1.45 -9.39
C GLY A 137 -9.20 -0.07 -9.16
N VAL A 138 -9.63 -0.84 -10.16
CA VAL A 138 -9.67 -2.31 -10.11
C VAL A 138 -8.27 -2.90 -9.93
N LEU A 139 -7.29 -2.39 -10.69
CA LEU A 139 -5.91 -2.86 -10.63
C LEU A 139 -5.26 -2.51 -9.28
N MET A 140 -5.49 -1.29 -8.77
CA MET A 140 -5.00 -0.86 -7.47
C MET A 140 -5.54 -1.75 -6.34
N TRP A 141 -6.82 -2.11 -6.40
CA TRP A 141 -7.39 -3.10 -5.48
C TRP A 141 -6.74 -4.46 -5.68
N THR A 142 -6.95 -5.12 -6.82
CA THR A 142 -6.59 -6.55 -6.97
C THR A 142 -5.09 -6.82 -6.79
N LEU A 143 -4.23 -6.00 -7.39
CA LEU A 143 -2.78 -6.17 -7.29
C LEU A 143 -2.23 -5.68 -5.94
N GLY A 144 -2.83 -4.64 -5.36
CA GLY A 144 -2.44 -4.11 -4.06
C GLY A 144 -2.72 -5.08 -2.91
N PHE A 145 -3.80 -5.86 -2.98
CA PHE A 145 -4.21 -6.77 -1.90
C PHE A 145 -3.39 -8.06 -1.80
N THR A 146 -2.97 -8.59 -2.94
CA THR A 146 -2.39 -9.94 -3.05
C THR A 146 -1.18 -10.16 -2.12
N PRO A 147 -0.18 -9.25 -2.03
CA PRO A 147 0.98 -9.44 -1.16
C PRO A 147 0.62 -9.43 0.32
N TYR A 148 -0.28 -8.53 0.76
CA TYR A 148 -0.68 -8.44 2.17
C TYR A 148 -1.43 -9.71 2.60
N ALA A 149 -2.33 -10.21 1.76
CA ALA A 149 -3.04 -11.46 2.03
C ALA A 149 -2.06 -12.64 2.17
N ILE A 150 -1.08 -12.77 1.28
CA ILE A 150 -0.05 -13.81 1.35
C ILE A 150 0.72 -13.75 2.67
N VAL A 151 1.18 -12.56 3.06
CA VAL A 151 1.99 -12.41 4.29
C VAL A 151 1.16 -12.65 5.54
N VAL A 152 -0.08 -12.18 5.61
CA VAL A 152 -0.98 -12.47 6.74
C VAL A 152 -1.19 -13.97 6.89
N LEU A 153 -1.54 -14.67 5.80
CA LEU A 153 -1.75 -16.12 5.83
C LEU A 153 -0.48 -16.87 6.25
N TRP A 154 0.69 -16.44 5.77
CA TRP A 154 1.97 -17.02 6.14
C TRP A 154 2.33 -16.77 7.61
N CYS A 155 2.16 -15.55 8.12
CA CYS A 155 2.39 -15.20 9.52
C CYS A 155 1.42 -15.92 10.46
N MET A 156 0.14 -16.01 10.10
CA MET A 156 -0.85 -16.78 10.86
C MET A 156 -0.48 -18.25 10.90
N ARG A 157 -0.15 -18.86 9.75
CA ARG A 157 0.27 -20.26 9.68
C ARG A 157 1.48 -20.52 10.56
N THR A 158 2.54 -19.71 10.44
CA THR A 158 3.79 -19.93 11.19
C THR A 158 3.60 -19.75 12.69
N ARG A 159 2.84 -18.73 13.13
CA ARG A 159 2.66 -18.44 14.57
C ARG A 159 1.63 -19.34 15.25
N LEU A 160 0.57 -19.76 14.55
CA LEU A 160 -0.40 -20.72 15.08
C LEU A 160 0.21 -22.12 15.19
N LEU A 161 1.02 -22.55 14.23
CA LEU A 161 1.67 -23.87 14.27
C LEU A 161 2.82 -23.95 15.28
N HIS A 162 3.40 -22.82 15.69
CA HIS A 162 4.42 -22.76 16.75
C HIS A 162 3.87 -22.46 18.15
N SER A 163 2.54 -22.38 18.31
CA SER A 163 1.89 -22.35 19.62
C SER A 163 1.90 -23.78 20.20
N ARG A 164 3.08 -24.26 20.64
CA ARG A 164 3.14 -25.46 21.49
C ARG A 164 2.43 -25.15 22.82
N PRO A 165 1.60 -26.06 23.35
CA PRO A 165 1.04 -25.88 24.68
C PRO A 165 2.20 -25.72 25.66
N ALA A 166 2.14 -24.67 26.47
CA ALA A 166 3.01 -24.58 27.63
C ALA A 166 2.70 -25.79 28.51
N GLU A 167 3.63 -26.74 28.58
CA GLU A 167 3.69 -27.67 29.70
C GLU A 167 3.97 -26.84 30.95
N GLN A 168 2.96 -26.74 31.83
CA GLN A 168 3.00 -26.91 33.30
C GLN A 168 1.79 -26.23 33.95
#